data_AF-A0A3M1EB67-F1
#
_entry.id   AF-A0A3M1EB67-F1
#
_cell.length_a   1.000
_cell.length_b   1.000
_cell.length_c   1.000
_cell.angle_alpha   90.00
_cell.angle_beta   90.00
_cell.angle_gamma   90.00
#
_symmetry.space_group_name_H-M   'P 1'
#
loop_
_entity.id
_entity.type
_entity.pdbx_description
1 polymer ?
#
loop_
_entity_poly.entity_id
_entity_poly.type
_entity_poly.pdbx_seq_one_letter_code
_entity_poly.pdbx_strand_id
1 'polypeptide(L)'
;LYPPSPPPRKPEERIHPPRVKRRPPLRIPLVPLLLCLAIGGGGWLGWHYRVPLIRGFGHILVETGTVMETAGKKHLAAAQARIHRHLVLFEARRAMTELDGKPAVHKILELTGEILAKDPNDKEARRIRHELKRTLLDAARDAMAESNYAEAYDLLQDVKAVDPRDPELQRLLHELKL
;
A
#
# COMPACT_ATOMS: atom_id res chain seq x y z
N LEU A 1 -1.92 -27.33 -53.32
CA LEU A 1 -2.24 -28.07 -52.08
C LEU A 1 -2.72 -27.05 -51.05
N TYR A 2 -4.04 -26.89 -50.93
CA TYR A 2 -4.63 -26.02 -49.91
C TYR A 2 -4.62 -26.75 -48.56
N PRO A 3 -4.35 -26.07 -47.43
CA PRO A 3 -4.47 -26.71 -46.11
C PRO A 3 -5.94 -27.02 -45.80
N PRO A 4 -6.23 -28.15 -45.13
CA PRO A 4 -7.59 -28.54 -44.78
C PRO A 4 -8.20 -27.60 -43.73
N SER A 5 -9.52 -27.37 -43.85
CA SER A 5 -10.33 -26.55 -42.96
C SER A 5 -10.30 -27.06 -41.50
N PRO A 6 -10.26 -26.17 -40.49
CA PRO A 6 -10.29 -26.57 -39.10
C PRO A 6 -11.65 -27.18 -38.70
N PRO A 7 -11.67 -28.15 -37.76
CA PRO A 7 -12.89 -28.83 -37.34
C PRO A 7 -13.86 -27.91 -36.58
N PRO A 8 -15.17 -28.22 -36.59
CA PRO A 8 -16.19 -27.39 -35.95
C PRO A 8 -16.00 -27.35 -34.42
N ARG A 9 -16.04 -26.13 -33.86
CA ARG A 9 -15.99 -25.90 -32.42
C ARG A 9 -17.21 -26.55 -31.75
N LYS A 10 -16.95 -27.39 -30.74
CA LYS A 10 -17.99 -27.95 -29.87
C LYS A 10 -18.73 -26.79 -29.14
N PRO A 11 -20.04 -26.92 -28.91
CA PRO A 11 -20.84 -25.87 -28.28
C PRO A 11 -20.32 -25.57 -26.88
N GLU A 12 -20.16 -24.28 -26.58
CA GLU A 12 -19.81 -23.73 -25.29
C GLU A 12 -20.73 -24.30 -24.21
N GLU A 13 -20.14 -25.12 -23.34
CA GLU A 13 -20.74 -25.53 -22.08
C GLU A 13 -20.91 -24.25 -21.24
N ARG A 14 -22.14 -23.71 -21.23
CA ARG A 14 -22.52 -22.61 -20.36
C ARG A 14 -22.24 -23.02 -18.93
N ILE A 15 -21.11 -22.56 -18.40
CA ILE A 15 -20.80 -22.57 -16.99
C ILE A 15 -21.88 -21.71 -16.31
N HIS A 16 -22.89 -22.37 -15.76
CA HIS A 16 -23.82 -21.73 -14.85
C HIS A 16 -23.03 -21.26 -13.62
N PRO A 17 -23.02 -19.96 -13.28
CA PRO A 17 -22.42 -19.54 -12.03
C PRO A 17 -23.21 -20.16 -10.87
N PRO A 18 -22.54 -20.65 -9.81
CA PRO A 18 -23.22 -21.24 -8.66
C PRO A 18 -24.16 -20.20 -8.04
N ARG A 19 -25.42 -20.61 -7.87
CA ARG A 19 -26.48 -19.84 -7.19
C ARG A 19 -25.94 -19.20 -5.92
N VAL A 20 -25.81 -17.87 -5.94
CA VAL A 20 -25.63 -17.04 -4.76
C VAL A 20 -26.81 -17.30 -3.82
N LYS A 21 -26.57 -18.00 -2.71
CA LYS A 21 -27.52 -18.11 -1.60
C LYS A 21 -27.76 -16.70 -1.05
N ARG A 22 -28.80 -16.04 -1.54
CA ARG A 22 -29.34 -14.81 -0.96
C ARG A 22 -29.70 -15.11 0.49
N ARG A 23 -28.93 -14.57 1.44
CA ARG A 23 -29.33 -14.54 2.85
C ARG A 23 -30.63 -13.71 2.95
N PRO A 24 -31.61 -14.11 3.77
CA PRO A 24 -32.84 -13.36 3.94
C PRO A 24 -32.51 -11.97 4.51
N PRO A 25 -33.26 -10.92 4.17
CA PRO A 25 -33.11 -9.64 4.85
C PRO A 25 -33.45 -9.84 6.31
N LEU A 26 -32.49 -9.54 7.19
CA LEU A 26 -32.73 -9.37 8.62
C LEU A 26 -33.76 -8.23 8.76
N ARG A 27 -35.05 -8.59 8.86
CA ARG A 27 -36.08 -7.71 9.41
C ARG A 27 -35.78 -7.56 10.89
N ILE A 28 -34.82 -6.69 11.21
CA ILE A 28 -34.70 -6.14 12.55
C ILE A 28 -35.98 -5.35 12.76
N PRO A 29 -36.82 -5.67 13.75
CA PRO A 29 -37.99 -4.88 14.03
C PRO A 29 -37.47 -3.52 14.55
N LEU A 30 -37.53 -2.49 13.71
CA LEU A 30 -37.24 -1.09 14.07
C LEU A 30 -38.34 -0.48 14.97
N VAL A 31 -39.40 -1.25 15.22
CA VAL A 31 -40.61 -0.83 15.93
C VAL A 31 -40.48 -0.79 17.47
N PRO A 32 -39.77 -1.71 18.18
CA PRO A 32 -39.66 -1.63 19.63
C PRO A 32 -38.74 -0.48 20.08
N LEU A 33 -37.77 -0.09 19.25
CA LEU A 33 -36.83 0.98 19.57
C LEU A 33 -37.49 2.37 19.48
N LEU A 34 -38.43 2.54 18.55
CA LEU A 34 -39.25 3.75 18.43
C LEU A 34 -40.32 3.84 19.53
N LEU A 35 -40.85 2.71 20.01
CA LEU A 35 -41.81 2.70 21.11
C LEU A 35 -41.18 3.10 22.46
N CYS A 36 -39.90 2.78 22.68
CA CYS A 36 -39.16 3.22 23.86
C CYS A 36 -38.81 4.72 23.86
N LEU A 37 -38.73 5.36 22.68
CA LEU A 37 -38.50 6.81 22.56
C LEU A 37 -39.80 7.63 22.67
N ALA A 38 -40.96 7.02 22.43
CA ALA A 38 -42.26 7.68 22.51
C ALA A 38 -42.88 7.70 23.92
N ILE A 39 -42.42 6.85 24.86
CA ILE A 39 -42.83 6.88 26.27
C ILE A 39 -41.91 7.83 27.07
N GLY A 40 -41.57 8.97 26.46
CA GLY A 40 -41.11 10.17 27.14
C GLY A 40 -42.30 10.97 27.68
N GLY A 41 -43.17 10.31 28.46
CA GLY A 41 -44.31 10.93 29.13
C GLY A 41 -44.10 10.85 30.63
N GLY A 42 -43.84 12.00 31.26
CA GLY A 42 -43.54 12.12 32.68
C GLY A 42 -44.59 11.48 33.57
N GLY A 43 -44.16 10.51 34.38
CA GLY A 43 -44.94 9.92 35.45
C GLY A 43 -44.04 9.64 36.65
N TRP A 44 -44.47 10.14 37.80
CA TRP A 44 -43.76 10.12 39.10
C TRP A 44 -43.30 8.71 39.54
N LEU A 45 -43.89 7.63 39.01
CA LEU A 45 -43.47 6.25 39.26
C LEU A 45 -42.20 5.81 38.51
N GLY A 46 -41.75 6.54 37.48
CA GLY A 46 -40.56 6.19 36.68
C GLY A 46 -39.22 6.48 37.35
N TRP A 47 -39.20 7.24 38.46
CA TRP A 47 -37.96 7.68 39.11
C TRP A 47 -37.33 6.58 39.99
N HIS A 48 -38.15 5.76 40.65
CA HIS A 48 -37.65 4.80 41.64
C HIS A 48 -37.09 3.49 41.03
N TYR A 49 -37.51 3.10 39.84
CA TYR A 49 -37.05 1.86 39.19
C TYR A 49 -35.87 2.03 38.23
N ARG A 50 -35.41 3.27 38.01
CA ARG A 50 -34.39 3.58 36.99
C ARG A 50 -32.95 3.45 37.49
N VAL A 51 -32.73 3.29 38.79
CA VAL A 51 -31.41 3.49 39.40
C VAL A 51 -30.50 2.24 39.48
N PRO A 52 -30.97 0.99 39.64
CA PRO A 52 -30.01 -0.13 39.71
C PRO A 52 -29.62 -0.71 38.34
N LEU A 53 -30.44 -0.58 37.30
CA LEU A 53 -30.19 -1.21 35.99
C LEU A 53 -29.24 -0.41 35.07
N ILE A 54 -29.13 0.90 35.25
CA ILE A 54 -28.27 1.75 34.41
C ILE A 54 -26.79 1.68 34.83
N ARG A 55 -26.50 1.37 36.09
CA ARG A 55 -25.12 1.37 36.60
C ARG A 55 -24.30 0.18 36.10
N GLY A 56 -24.92 -0.98 35.86
CA GLY A 56 -24.26 -2.16 35.29
C GLY A 56 -24.05 -2.08 33.76
N PHE A 57 -25.02 -1.53 33.03
CA PHE A 57 -24.91 -1.39 31.57
C PHE A 57 -24.02 -0.21 31.12
N GLY A 58 -23.88 0.83 31.95
CA GLY A 58 -23.00 1.96 31.66
C GLY A 58 -21.53 1.56 31.55
N HIS A 59 -21.04 0.65 32.39
CA HIS A 59 -19.65 0.19 32.32
C HIS A 59 -19.36 -0.60 31.05
N ILE A 60 -20.28 -1.48 30.66
CA ILE A 60 -20.13 -2.34 29.48
C ILE A 60 -20.22 -1.52 28.18
N LEU A 61 -21.07 -0.49 28.11
CA LEU A 61 -21.18 0.40 26.94
C LEU A 61 -19.99 1.36 26.81
N VAL A 62 -19.42 1.84 27.92
CA VAL A 62 -18.21 2.69 27.87
C VAL A 62 -16.97 1.87 27.50
N GLU A 63 -16.85 0.64 27.99
CA GLU A 63 -15.73 -0.25 27.61
C GLU A 63 -15.85 -0.74 26.16
N THR A 64 -17.05 -1.13 25.71
CA THR A 64 -17.24 -1.52 24.30
C THR A 64 -17.17 -0.35 23.33
N GLY A 65 -17.62 0.84 23.72
CA GLY A 65 -17.49 2.08 22.94
C GLY A 65 -16.05 2.54 22.79
N THR A 66 -15.26 2.54 23.87
CA THR A 66 -13.83 2.87 23.81
C THR A 66 -13.03 1.84 23.03
N VAL A 67 -13.38 0.54 23.10
CA VAL A 67 -12.75 -0.51 22.28
C VAL A 67 -13.12 -0.39 20.80
N MET A 68 -14.37 -0.07 20.44
CA MET A 68 -14.76 0.17 19.04
C MET A 68 -14.15 1.45 18.46
N GLU A 69 -14.05 2.51 19.25
CA GLU A 69 -13.46 3.77 18.81
C GLU A 69 -11.93 3.65 18.67
N THR A 70 -11.26 2.93 19.57
CA THR A 70 -9.81 2.67 19.48
C THR A 70 -9.48 1.63 18.40
N ALA A 71 -10.28 0.58 18.23
CA ALA A 71 -10.13 -0.37 17.12
C ALA A 71 -10.39 0.32 15.78
N GLY A 72 -11.43 1.14 15.67
CA GLY A 72 -11.73 1.95 14.49
C GLY A 72 -10.58 2.88 14.12
N LYS A 73 -10.00 3.60 15.10
CA LYS A 73 -8.82 4.46 14.91
C LYS A 73 -7.60 3.67 14.46
N LYS A 74 -7.34 2.49 15.03
CA LYS A 74 -6.23 1.61 14.62
C LYS A 74 -6.41 1.10 13.18
N HIS A 75 -7.61 0.71 12.79
CA HIS A 75 -7.89 0.28 11.42
C HIS A 75 -7.77 1.43 10.41
N LEU A 76 -8.21 2.63 10.79
CA LEU A 76 -8.09 3.81 9.94
C LEU A 76 -6.62 4.23 9.78
N ALA A 77 -5.84 4.20 10.86
CA ALA A 77 -4.40 4.48 10.82
C ALA A 77 -3.64 3.44 9.97
N ALA A 78 -3.98 2.15 10.09
CA ALA A 78 -3.40 1.11 9.25
C ALA A 78 -3.74 1.28 7.76
N ALA A 79 -4.98 1.67 7.45
CA ALA A 79 -5.40 1.98 6.08
C ALA A 79 -4.65 3.20 5.53
N GLN A 80 -4.55 4.27 6.32
CA GLN A 80 -3.81 5.48 5.95
C GLN A 80 -2.33 5.19 5.72
N ALA A 81 -1.68 4.41 6.58
CA ALA A 81 -0.30 3.99 6.41
C ALA A 81 -0.09 3.19 5.12
N ARG A 82 -1.04 2.32 4.76
CA ARG A 82 -0.99 1.54 3.52
C ARG A 82 -1.14 2.41 2.28
N ILE A 83 -2.09 3.36 2.28
CA ILE A 83 -2.29 4.30 1.17
C ILE A 83 -1.04 5.19 1.01
N HIS A 84 -0.53 5.73 2.10
CA HIS A 84 0.67 6.56 2.09
C HIS A 84 1.89 5.79 1.56
N ARG A 85 2.11 4.54 2.00
CA ARG A 85 3.17 3.67 1.46
C ARG A 85 3.05 3.52 -0.06
N HIS A 86 1.87 3.21 -0.57
CA HIS A 86 1.68 3.05 -2.02
C HIS A 86 1.91 4.36 -2.78
N LEU A 87 1.49 5.50 -2.22
CA LEU A 87 1.72 6.81 -2.82
C LEU A 87 3.21 7.14 -2.90
N VAL A 88 3.96 6.90 -1.82
CA VAL A 88 5.42 7.14 -1.76
C VAL A 88 6.16 6.23 -2.75
N LEU A 89 5.80 4.94 -2.85
CA LEU A 89 6.37 4.03 -3.86
C LEU A 89 6.06 4.46 -5.28
N PHE A 90 4.84 4.94 -5.52
CA PHE A 90 4.44 5.46 -6.82
C PHE A 90 5.25 6.70 -7.20
N GLU A 91 5.43 7.63 -6.26
CA GLU A 91 6.24 8.84 -6.48
C GLU A 91 7.72 8.50 -6.72
N ALA A 92 8.28 7.55 -5.96
CA ALA A 92 9.64 7.08 -6.17
C ALA A 92 9.81 6.48 -7.58
N ARG A 93 8.84 5.70 -8.04
CA ARG A 93 8.86 5.10 -9.37
C ARG A 93 8.69 6.14 -10.48
N ARG A 94 7.85 7.14 -10.26
CA ARG A 94 7.68 8.28 -11.18
C ARG A 94 8.99 9.09 -11.29
N ALA A 95 9.67 9.31 -10.17
CA ALA A 95 10.94 10.02 -10.12
C ALA A 95 12.10 9.32 -10.87
N MET A 96 11.96 8.02 -11.18
CA MET A 96 12.88 7.33 -12.10
C MET A 96 12.69 7.71 -13.57
N THR A 97 11.50 8.20 -13.95
CA THR A 97 11.11 8.42 -15.36
C THR A 97 11.00 9.89 -15.75
N GLU A 98 10.96 10.81 -14.80
CA GLU A 98 10.41 12.16 -15.04
C GLU A 98 11.45 13.27 -15.28
N LEU A 99 12.72 13.07 -14.93
CA LEU A 99 13.75 14.12 -15.04
C LEU A 99 14.63 13.93 -16.30
N ASP A 100 14.12 14.28 -17.48
CA ASP A 100 14.93 14.40 -18.71
C ASP A 100 15.82 13.19 -19.05
N GLY A 101 15.39 11.98 -18.67
CA GLY A 101 16.16 10.73 -18.84
C GLY A 101 17.17 10.41 -17.74
N LYS A 102 17.34 11.26 -16.72
CA LYS A 102 18.18 11.02 -15.54
C LYS A 102 17.31 10.75 -14.31
N PRO A 103 17.55 9.69 -13.54
CA PRO A 103 16.76 9.41 -12.35
C PRO A 103 17.02 10.46 -11.25
N ALA A 104 15.97 10.86 -10.52
CA ALA A 104 16.09 11.76 -9.37
C ALA A 104 16.67 11.02 -8.14
N VAL A 105 17.94 10.63 -8.19
CA VAL A 105 18.57 9.68 -7.25
C VAL A 105 18.29 10.03 -5.79
N HIS A 106 18.55 11.28 -5.38
CA HIS A 106 18.32 11.74 -4.01
C HIS A 106 16.86 11.60 -3.57
N LYS A 107 15.91 12.02 -4.42
CA LYS A 107 14.48 11.93 -4.11
C LYS A 107 14.02 10.48 -4.01
N ILE A 108 14.51 9.60 -4.89
CA ILE A 108 14.18 8.17 -4.84
C ILE A 108 14.74 7.53 -3.58
N LEU A 109 15.98 7.86 -3.19
CA LEU A 109 16.61 7.36 -1.97
C LEU A 109 15.90 7.84 -0.71
N GLU A 110 15.43 9.09 -0.69
CA GLU A 110 14.63 9.64 0.40
C GLU A 110 13.30 8.87 0.54
N LEU A 111 12.50 8.81 -0.53
CA LEU A 111 11.18 8.15 -0.52
C LEU A 111 11.28 6.66 -0.19
N THR A 112 12.25 5.94 -0.78
CA THR A 112 12.47 4.52 -0.46
C THR A 112 13.07 4.32 0.93
N GLY A 113 13.88 5.27 1.41
CA GLY A 113 14.44 5.29 2.76
C GLY A 113 13.36 5.43 3.83
N GLU A 114 12.37 6.30 3.62
CA GLU A 114 11.23 6.44 4.54
C GLU A 114 10.44 5.16 4.71
N ILE A 115 10.26 4.41 3.63
CA ILE A 115 9.55 3.12 3.66
C ILE A 115 10.41 2.07 4.37
N LEU A 116 11.69 1.96 4.02
CA LEU A 116 12.60 0.99 4.61
C LEU A 116 12.89 1.26 6.10
N ALA A 117 12.78 2.51 6.54
CA ALA A 117 12.87 2.85 7.96
C ALA A 117 11.69 2.29 8.77
N LYS A 118 10.49 2.22 8.16
CA LYS A 118 9.27 1.68 8.78
C LYS A 118 9.16 0.16 8.61
N ASP A 119 9.51 -0.34 7.43
CA ASP A 119 9.56 -1.77 7.09
C ASP A 119 10.88 -2.08 6.34
N PRO A 120 11.93 -2.50 7.06
CA PRO A 120 13.23 -2.82 6.46
C PRO A 120 13.15 -3.94 5.42
N ASN A 121 12.10 -4.78 5.44
CA ASN A 121 11.91 -5.89 4.54
C ASN A 121 10.93 -5.59 3.41
N ASP A 122 10.59 -4.32 3.19
CA ASP A 122 9.76 -3.90 2.09
C ASP A 122 10.36 -4.29 0.74
N LYS A 123 9.72 -5.26 0.08
CA LYS A 123 10.19 -5.82 -1.19
C LYS A 123 10.16 -4.80 -2.32
N GLU A 124 9.18 -3.89 -2.34
CA GLU A 124 9.03 -2.93 -3.42
C GLU A 124 10.05 -1.81 -3.30
N ALA A 125 10.26 -1.25 -2.10
CA ALA A 125 11.28 -0.22 -1.88
C ALA A 125 12.69 -0.74 -2.20
N ARG A 126 13.00 -1.98 -1.80
CA ARG A 126 14.27 -2.64 -2.16
C ARG A 126 14.40 -2.84 -3.67
N ARG A 127 13.32 -3.25 -4.33
CA ARG A 127 13.30 -3.45 -5.78
C ARG A 127 13.56 -2.13 -6.52
N ILE A 128 12.92 -1.04 -6.11
CA ILE A 128 13.14 0.30 -6.71
C ILE A 128 14.60 0.73 -6.54
N ARG A 129 15.19 0.58 -5.35
CA ARG A 129 16.62 0.89 -5.13
C ARG A 129 17.55 0.02 -5.99
N HIS A 130 17.21 -1.26 -6.17
CA HIS A 130 17.99 -2.15 -7.01
C HIS A 130 17.88 -1.80 -8.51
N GLU A 131 16.67 -1.49 -8.99
CA GLU A 131 16.44 -1.01 -10.35
C GLU A 131 17.20 0.30 -10.60
N LEU A 132 17.10 1.27 -9.68
CA LEU A 132 17.86 2.53 -9.74
C LEU A 132 19.37 2.28 -9.86
N LYS A 133 19.93 1.44 -8.97
CA LYS A 133 21.35 1.09 -9.00
C LYS A 133 21.77 0.55 -10.37
N ARG A 134 20.99 -0.39 -10.91
CA ARG A 134 21.28 -1.02 -12.19
C ARG A 134 21.24 0.00 -13.33
N THR A 135 20.22 0.84 -13.38
CA THR A 135 20.09 1.90 -14.39
C THR A 135 21.28 2.87 -14.36
N LEU A 136 21.74 3.26 -13.17
CA LEU A 136 22.90 4.14 -13.03
C LEU A 136 24.20 3.46 -13.46
N LEU A 137 24.41 2.19 -13.12
CA LEU A 137 25.58 1.41 -13.56
C LEU A 137 25.60 1.22 -15.08
N ASP A 138 24.46 0.92 -15.68
CA ASP A 138 24.33 0.76 -17.13
C ASP A 138 24.59 2.11 -17.84
N ALA A 139 24.00 3.20 -17.35
CA ALA A 139 24.28 4.54 -17.89
C ALA A 139 25.76 4.96 -17.73
N ALA A 140 26.41 4.60 -16.61
CA ALA A 140 27.83 4.90 -16.41
C ALA A 140 28.70 4.14 -17.41
N ARG A 141 28.38 2.88 -17.71
CA ARG A 141 29.08 2.10 -18.74
C ARG A 141 28.93 2.70 -20.13
N ASP A 142 27.71 3.10 -20.48
CA ASP A 142 27.44 3.73 -21.78
C ASP A 142 28.24 5.04 -21.90
N ALA A 143 28.26 5.87 -20.85
CA ALA A 143 29.08 7.08 -20.81
C ALA A 143 30.59 6.78 -20.92
N MET A 144 31.09 5.72 -20.28
CA MET A 144 32.50 5.29 -20.46
C MET A 144 32.79 4.82 -21.87
N ALA A 145 31.87 4.09 -22.52
CA ALA A 145 32.00 3.64 -23.91
C ALA A 145 32.04 4.82 -24.89
N GLU A 146 31.30 5.89 -24.59
CA GLU A 146 31.32 7.16 -25.32
C GLU A 146 32.52 8.06 -24.97
N SER A 147 33.45 7.59 -24.13
CA SER A 147 34.58 8.36 -23.61
C SER A 147 34.19 9.60 -22.79
N ASN A 148 32.95 9.67 -22.31
CA ASN A 148 32.47 10.72 -21.42
C ASN A 148 32.70 10.36 -19.95
N TYR A 149 33.97 10.39 -19.53
CA TYR A 149 34.38 9.97 -18.19
C TYR A 149 33.87 10.87 -17.06
N ALA A 150 33.58 12.15 -17.35
CA ALA A 150 33.02 13.07 -16.36
C ALA A 150 31.60 12.64 -15.95
N GLU A 151 30.74 12.39 -16.94
CA GLU A 151 29.37 11.90 -16.69
C GLU A 151 29.38 10.51 -16.05
N ALA A 152 30.26 9.61 -16.51
CA ALA A 152 30.42 8.30 -15.88
C ALA A 152 30.80 8.41 -14.39
N TYR A 153 31.71 9.32 -14.04
CA TYR A 153 32.11 9.54 -12.66
C TYR A 153 30.95 10.04 -11.79
N ASP A 154 30.17 11.01 -12.28
CA ASP A 154 29.00 11.55 -11.59
C ASP A 154 27.96 10.45 -11.34
N LEU A 155 27.66 9.64 -12.35
CA LEU A 155 26.74 8.50 -12.23
C LEU A 155 27.24 7.46 -11.22
N LEU A 156 28.54 7.20 -11.14
CA LEU A 156 29.11 6.29 -10.14
C LEU A 156 29.08 6.88 -8.73
N GLN A 157 29.16 8.20 -8.56
CA GLN A 157 28.91 8.83 -7.25
C GLN A 157 27.47 8.61 -6.80
N ASP A 158 26.52 8.71 -7.72
CA ASP A 158 25.12 8.40 -7.44
C ASP A 158 24.93 6.93 -7.06
N VAL A 159 25.55 5.99 -7.78
CA VAL A 159 25.55 4.55 -7.42
C VAL A 159 26.11 4.35 -6.01
N LYS A 160 27.21 5.04 -5.66
CA LYS A 160 27.83 4.97 -4.33
C LYS A 160 26.89 5.45 -3.23
N ALA A 161 26.04 6.43 -3.50
CA ALA A 161 25.00 6.88 -2.56
C ALA A 161 23.92 5.81 -2.36
N VAL A 162 23.59 5.04 -3.41
CA VAL A 162 22.62 3.94 -3.33
C VAL A 162 23.20 2.73 -2.58
N ASP A 163 24.40 2.28 -2.95
CA ASP A 163 25.08 1.11 -2.41
C ASP A 163 26.62 1.25 -2.49
N PRO A 164 27.28 1.70 -1.41
CA PRO A 164 28.72 1.96 -1.43
C PRO A 164 29.57 0.68 -1.42
N ARG A 165 28.97 -0.49 -1.15
CA ARG A 165 29.68 -1.79 -1.08
C ARG A 165 29.49 -2.61 -2.34
N ASP A 166 28.90 -2.03 -3.38
CA ASP A 166 28.68 -2.73 -4.62
C ASP A 166 30.02 -3.08 -5.31
N PRO A 167 30.26 -4.36 -5.64
CA PRO A 167 31.53 -4.78 -6.22
C PRO A 167 31.73 -4.28 -7.65
N GLU A 168 30.65 -4.01 -8.38
CA GLU A 168 30.68 -3.53 -9.76
C GLU A 168 31.03 -2.04 -9.80
N LEU A 169 30.45 -1.25 -8.90
CA LEU A 169 30.87 0.12 -8.63
C LEU A 169 32.38 0.22 -8.37
N GLN A 170 32.91 -0.65 -7.50
CA GLN A 170 34.33 -0.64 -7.16
C GLN A 170 35.22 -0.95 -8.36
N ARG A 171 34.79 -1.87 -9.23
CA ARG A 171 35.51 -2.17 -10.49
C ARG A 171 35.53 -0.98 -11.43
N LEU A 172 34.37 -0.37 -11.71
CA LEU A 172 34.27 0.77 -12.61
C LEU A 172 35.02 2.00 -12.09
N LEU A 173 34.97 2.28 -10.79
CA LEU A 173 35.76 3.36 -10.18
C LEU A 173 37.27 3.11 -10.25
N HIS A 174 37.71 1.85 -10.25
CA HIS A 174 39.12 1.51 -10.42
C HIS A 174 39.53 1.71 -11.88
N GLU A 175 38.70 1.31 -12.84
CA GLU A 175 38.92 1.54 -14.28
C GLU A 175 39.06 3.02 -14.64
N LEU A 176 38.31 3.92 -13.98
CA LEU A 176 38.43 5.38 -14.18
C LEU A 176 39.69 6.02 -13.56
N LYS A 177 40.34 5.33 -12.62
CA LYS A 177 41.55 5.83 -11.91
C LYS A 177 42.85 5.28 -12.48
N LEU A 178 42.76 4.29 -13.36
CA LEU A 178 43.85 3.68 -14.11
C LEU A 178 44.21 4.55 -15.32
#